data_AF-A0AAU9PNL3-F1
#
_entry.id   AF-A0AAU9PNL3-F1
#
_cell.length_a   1.000
_cell.length_b   1.000
_cell.length_c   1.000
_cell.angle_alpha   90.00
_cell.angle_beta   90.00
_cell.angle_gamma   90.00
#
_symmetry.space_group_name_H-M   'P 1'
#
loop_
_entity.id
_entity.type
_entity.pdbx_description
1 polymer ?
#
loop_
_entity_poly.entity_id
_entity_poly.type
_entity_poly.pdbx_seq_one_letter_code
_entity_poly.pdbx_strand_id
1 'polypeptide(L)'
;MVKNSINSIRGVIVYVRSSSERSKLFDDCVLKSKVSCKGSVSLDVPTRWNSTYIMLDTALKFEKAFKRMKQEDPQIEKDLKDKFPSQKDWDNATALSLCFKQFFDATKRMSGTLYVTANMHYHEILGVLASLLEWKQDMDPNIKLVTLLMLQLVENHNKYLLFEAVCCWTICCWAFTGLLLNVAGGLFAIRLSQICCWVDADLQNCC
;
A
#
# COMPACT_ATOMS: atom_id res chain seq x y z
N MET A 1 -15.12 8.97 -5.59
CA MET A 1 -15.86 8.01 -4.75
C MET A 1 -14.92 7.26 -3.81
N VAL A 2 -13.95 6.49 -4.32
CA VAL A 2 -12.98 5.72 -3.50
C VAL A 2 -12.15 6.59 -2.55
N LYS A 3 -11.67 7.77 -3.00
CA LYS A 3 -10.93 8.72 -2.15
C LYS A 3 -11.69 9.11 -0.88
N ASN A 4 -13.02 9.27 -0.97
CA ASN A 4 -13.85 9.62 0.17
C ASN A 4 -13.96 8.45 1.15
N SER A 5 -14.07 7.21 0.64
CA SER A 5 -14.05 6.01 1.47
C SER A 5 -12.72 5.84 2.22
N ILE A 6 -11.57 6.08 1.55
CA ILE A 6 -10.25 6.09 2.19
C ILE A 6 -10.18 7.17 3.28
N ASN A 7 -10.67 8.37 3.00
CA ASN A 7 -10.66 9.47 3.97
C ASN A 7 -11.54 9.16 5.20
N SER A 8 -12.74 8.60 5.01
CA SER A 8 -13.60 8.19 6.13
C SER A 8 -12.94 7.12 7.00
N ILE A 9 -12.29 6.11 6.41
CA ILE A 9 -11.56 5.08 7.17
C ILE A 9 -10.35 5.68 7.89
N ARG A 10 -9.60 6.56 7.22
CA ARG A 10 -8.51 7.31 7.85
C ARG A 10 -9.02 8.14 9.04
N GLY A 11 -10.20 8.74 8.91
CA GLY A 11 -10.85 9.52 9.97
C GLY A 11 -11.06 8.71 11.25
N VAL A 12 -11.63 7.50 11.16
CA VAL A 12 -11.83 6.64 12.34
C VAL A 12 -10.53 6.15 12.96
N ILE A 13 -9.49 5.93 12.15
CA ILE A 13 -8.16 5.56 12.66
C ILE A 13 -7.53 6.75 13.41
N VAL A 14 -7.61 7.96 12.84
CA VAL A 14 -7.15 9.19 13.51
C VAL A 14 -7.90 9.39 14.82
N TYR A 15 -9.21 9.12 14.84
CA TYR A 15 -10.02 9.21 16.06
C TYR A 15 -9.52 8.28 17.16
N VAL A 16 -9.33 6.98 16.86
CA VAL A 16 -8.80 6.00 17.81
C VAL A 16 -7.44 6.44 18.36
N ARG A 17 -6.57 6.99 17.50
CA ARG A 17 -5.20 7.39 17.85
C ARG A 17 -5.10 8.77 18.50
N SER A 18 -6.18 9.53 18.58
CA SER A 18 -6.15 10.93 19.04
C SER A 18 -5.94 11.07 20.55
N SER A 19 -6.28 10.06 21.34
CA SER A 19 -6.03 10.04 22.79
C SER A 19 -5.79 8.61 23.29
N SER A 20 -5.08 8.48 24.41
CA SER A 20 -4.85 7.19 25.07
C SER A 20 -6.16 6.53 25.55
N GLU A 21 -7.16 7.35 25.91
CA GLU A 21 -8.47 6.88 26.37
C GLU A 21 -9.30 6.28 25.24
N ARG A 22 -9.29 6.91 24.05
CA ARG A 22 -9.94 6.36 22.85
C ARG A 22 -9.25 5.09 22.36
N SER A 23 -7.92 5.03 22.44
CA SER A 23 -7.17 3.81 22.10
C SER A 23 -7.55 2.65 23.03
N LYS A 24 -7.63 2.89 24.35
CA LYS A 24 -8.06 1.87 25.33
C LYS A 24 -9.48 1.39 25.06
N LEU A 25 -10.41 2.33 24.81
CA LEU A 25 -11.78 1.97 24.46
C LEU A 25 -11.84 1.10 23.20
N PHE A 26 -11.01 1.41 22.21
CA PHE A 26 -10.92 0.61 20.99
C PHE A 26 -10.37 -0.80 21.28
N ASP A 27 -9.32 -0.93 22.10
CA ASP A 27 -8.77 -2.22 22.50
C ASP A 27 -9.82 -3.07 23.23
N ASP A 28 -10.62 -2.46 24.11
CA ASP A 28 -11.77 -3.11 24.76
C ASP A 28 -12.81 -3.56 23.73
N CYS A 29 -13.10 -2.74 22.72
CA CYS A 29 -13.99 -3.10 21.62
C CYS A 29 -13.46 -4.25 20.77
N VAL A 30 -12.14 -4.32 20.54
CA VAL A 30 -11.45 -5.42 19.84
C VAL A 30 -11.63 -6.73 20.60
N LEU A 31 -11.39 -6.71 21.92
CA LEU A 31 -11.58 -7.86 22.81
C LEU A 31 -13.05 -8.33 22.81
N LYS A 32 -14.00 -7.41 22.99
CA LYS A 32 -15.43 -7.71 22.99
C LYS A 32 -15.93 -8.25 21.64
N SER A 33 -15.33 -7.79 20.54
CA SER A 33 -15.69 -8.22 19.18
C SER A 33 -15.05 -9.54 18.76
N LYS A 34 -14.23 -10.15 19.62
CA LYS A 34 -13.49 -11.41 19.36
C LYS A 34 -12.70 -11.35 18.06
N VAL A 35 -12.12 -10.19 17.74
CA VAL A 35 -11.25 -10.05 16.58
C VAL A 35 -9.93 -10.75 16.90
N SER A 36 -9.51 -11.70 16.05
CA SER A 36 -8.32 -12.52 16.25
C SER A 36 -7.01 -11.83 15.89
N CYS A 37 -7.07 -10.63 15.31
CA CYS A 37 -5.89 -9.87 14.91
C CYS A 37 -5.19 -9.26 16.14
N LYS A 38 -3.90 -9.58 16.31
CA LYS A 38 -3.05 -9.08 17.41
C LYS A 38 -2.40 -7.71 17.13
N GLY A 39 -2.69 -7.10 15.98
CA GLY A 39 -2.11 -5.82 15.57
C GLY A 39 -2.79 -4.61 16.21
N SER A 40 -2.23 -3.43 15.94
CA SER A 40 -2.85 -2.14 16.24
C SER A 40 -3.19 -1.40 14.94
N VAL A 41 -4.11 -0.44 15.00
CA VAL A 41 -4.45 0.37 13.82
C VAL A 41 -3.29 1.30 13.43
N SER A 42 -2.83 1.20 12.18
CA SER A 42 -1.77 2.03 11.60
C SER A 42 -2.36 3.17 10.77
N LEU A 43 -1.84 4.39 10.93
CA LEU A 43 -2.18 5.52 10.06
C LEU A 43 -1.28 5.51 8.82
N ASP A 44 -1.84 5.78 7.64
CA ASP A 44 -1.05 5.81 6.42
C ASP A 44 -0.29 7.11 6.20
N VAL A 45 0.69 7.06 5.29
CA VAL A 45 1.30 8.21 4.64
C VAL A 45 0.55 8.47 3.33
N PRO A 46 -0.24 9.55 3.18
CA PRO A 46 -1.14 9.75 2.04
C PRO A 46 -0.48 9.77 0.66
N THR A 47 0.84 9.99 0.60
CA THR A 47 1.63 10.01 -0.63
C THR A 47 2.19 8.64 -1.00
N ARG A 48 2.03 7.61 -0.16
CA ARG A 48 2.60 6.27 -0.34
C ARG A 48 1.51 5.19 -0.31
N TRP A 49 1.18 4.65 -1.48
CA TRP A 49 0.13 3.62 -1.61
C TRP A 49 0.41 2.35 -0.78
N ASN A 50 1.68 1.97 -0.58
CA ASN A 50 2.06 0.84 0.30
C ASN A 50 1.57 1.04 1.74
N SER A 51 1.73 2.26 2.27
CA SER A 51 1.28 2.61 3.61
C SER A 51 -0.25 2.68 3.66
N THR A 52 -0.89 3.19 2.61
CA THR A 52 -2.36 3.16 2.47
C THR A 52 -2.90 1.74 2.42
N TYR A 53 -2.23 0.81 1.73
CA TYR A 53 -2.59 -0.59 1.70
C TYR A 53 -2.56 -1.22 3.10
N ILE A 54 -1.46 -1.06 3.84
CA ILE A 54 -1.32 -1.61 5.19
C ILE A 54 -2.40 -1.04 6.12
N MET A 55 -2.68 0.26 6.02
CA MET A 55 -3.79 0.89 6.76
C MET A 55 -5.13 0.24 6.43
N LEU A 56 -5.46 0.06 5.15
CA LEU A 56 -6.73 -0.52 4.73
C LEU A 56 -6.85 -1.99 5.13
N ASP A 57 -5.82 -2.80 4.88
CA ASP A 57 -5.78 -4.22 5.24
C ASP A 57 -5.97 -4.43 6.75
N THR A 58 -5.34 -3.58 7.56
CA THR A 58 -5.49 -3.60 9.02
C THR A 58 -6.87 -3.11 9.44
N ALA A 59 -7.36 -2.01 8.87
CA ALA A 59 -8.68 -1.45 9.21
C ALA A 59 -9.82 -2.42 8.91
N LEU A 60 -9.74 -3.16 7.80
CA LEU A 60 -10.72 -4.17 7.42
C LEU A 60 -10.80 -5.31 8.45
N LYS A 61 -9.67 -5.75 9.01
CA LYS A 61 -9.64 -6.76 10.08
C LYS A 61 -10.35 -6.28 11.35
N PHE A 62 -10.34 -4.96 11.59
CA PHE A 62 -10.95 -4.33 12.75
C PHE A 62 -12.34 -3.70 12.49
N GLU A 63 -12.96 -3.91 11.33
CA GLU A 63 -14.26 -3.31 10.98
C GLU A 63 -15.32 -3.52 12.08
N LYS A 64 -15.39 -4.74 12.64
CA LYS A 64 -16.32 -5.08 13.73
C LYS A 64 -16.04 -4.27 14.99
N ALA A 65 -14.77 -4.05 15.33
CA ALA A 65 -14.38 -3.26 16.49
C ALA A 65 -14.74 -1.78 16.30
N PHE A 66 -14.54 -1.21 15.11
CA PHE A 66 -14.98 0.15 14.80
C PHE A 66 -16.50 0.31 14.91
N LYS A 67 -17.27 -0.63 14.36
CA LYS A 67 -18.74 -0.64 14.47
C LYS A 67 -19.20 -0.70 15.92
N ARG A 68 -18.49 -1.47 16.77
CA ARG A 68 -18.78 -1.54 18.21
C ARG A 68 -18.39 -0.27 18.95
N MET A 69 -17.23 0.30 18.65
CA MET A 69 -16.78 1.57 19.24
C MET A 69 -17.80 2.69 19.00
N LYS A 70 -18.42 2.72 17.80
CA LYS A 70 -19.52 3.66 17.51
C LYS A 70 -20.74 3.52 18.43
N GLN A 71 -21.01 2.30 18.91
CA GLN A 71 -22.11 2.06 19.85
C GLN A 71 -21.73 2.46 21.28
N GLU A 72 -20.46 2.27 21.66
CA GLU A 72 -19.97 2.56 23.01
C GLU A 72 -19.58 4.04 23.21
N ASP A 73 -19.18 4.75 22.16
CA ASP A 73 -18.90 6.19 22.16
C ASP A 73 -19.67 6.95 21.07
N PRO A 74 -20.86 7.48 21.42
CA PRO A 74 -21.66 8.29 20.50
C PRO A 74 -21.00 9.60 20.05
N GLN A 75 -19.93 10.07 20.71
CA GLN A 75 -19.23 11.30 20.31
C GLN A 75 -18.38 11.10 19.06
N ILE A 76 -18.07 9.85 18.70
CA ILE A 76 -17.28 9.55 17.50
C ILE A 76 -17.85 10.24 16.26
N GLU A 77 -19.16 10.27 16.08
CA GLU A 77 -19.76 10.88 14.89
C GLU A 77 -19.61 12.40 14.84
N LYS A 78 -19.48 13.06 15.99
CA LYS A 78 -19.32 14.52 16.08
C LYS A 78 -17.87 14.95 15.93
N ASP A 79 -16.96 14.12 16.43
CA ASP A 79 -15.54 14.44 16.50
C ASP A 79 -14.76 14.02 15.24
N LEU A 80 -15.37 13.20 14.39
CA LEU A 80 -14.80 12.88 13.09
C LEU A 80 -14.88 14.09 12.15
N LYS A 81 -13.79 14.34 11.43
CA LYS A 81 -13.74 15.36 10.36
C LYS A 81 -14.67 15.01 9.19
N ASP A 82 -14.80 13.72 8.92
CA ASP A 82 -15.64 13.15 7.87
C ASP A 82 -16.74 12.28 8.51
N LYS A 83 -17.71 11.83 7.72
CA LYS A 83 -18.70 10.85 8.21
C LYS A 83 -18.04 9.55 8.68
N PHE A 84 -18.68 8.88 9.64
CA PHE A 84 -18.34 7.50 9.98
C PHE A 84 -18.49 6.59 8.73
N PRO A 85 -17.54 5.66 8.47
CA PRO A 85 -17.58 4.80 7.28
C PRO A 85 -18.89 4.01 7.18
N SER A 86 -19.58 4.15 6.04
CA SER A 86 -20.76 3.35 5.71
C SER A 86 -20.37 1.96 5.20
N GLN A 87 -21.31 1.01 5.09
CA GLN A 87 -21.02 -0.32 4.52
C GLN A 87 -20.38 -0.22 3.14
N LYS A 88 -20.88 0.67 2.29
CA LYS A 88 -20.31 0.95 0.97
C LYS A 88 -18.84 1.42 1.03
N ASP A 89 -18.45 2.14 2.08
CA ASP A 89 -17.06 2.57 2.25
C ASP A 89 -16.15 1.39 2.60
N TRP A 90 -16.63 0.44 3.41
CA TRP A 90 -15.94 -0.82 3.71
C TRP A 90 -15.84 -1.75 2.50
N ASP A 91 -16.90 -1.82 1.69
CA ASP A 91 -16.92 -2.62 0.45
C ASP A 91 -15.90 -2.07 -0.56
N ASN A 92 -15.87 -0.73 -0.72
CA ASN A 92 -14.87 -0.05 -1.56
C ASN A 92 -13.43 -0.29 -1.05
N ALA A 93 -13.22 -0.25 0.27
CA ALA A 93 -11.91 -0.52 0.87
C ALA A 93 -11.48 -1.97 0.68
N THR A 94 -12.40 -2.92 0.73
CA THR A 94 -12.15 -4.34 0.47
C THR A 94 -11.68 -4.55 -0.97
N ALA A 95 -12.42 -3.99 -1.95
CA ALA A 95 -12.05 -4.07 -3.36
C ALA A 95 -10.67 -3.44 -3.62
N LEU A 96 -10.40 -2.27 -3.02
CA LEU A 96 -9.12 -1.59 -3.16
C LEU A 96 -7.97 -2.36 -2.49
N SER A 97 -8.20 -2.93 -1.31
CA SER A 97 -7.19 -3.73 -0.58
C SER A 97 -6.79 -5.00 -1.33
N LEU A 98 -7.77 -5.71 -1.91
CA LEU A 98 -7.50 -6.87 -2.77
C LEU A 98 -6.61 -6.51 -3.97
N CYS A 99 -6.85 -5.33 -4.55
CA CYS A 99 -6.05 -4.83 -5.65
C CYS A 99 -4.63 -4.48 -5.20
N PHE A 100 -4.47 -3.66 -4.16
CA PHE A 100 -3.16 -3.28 -3.62
C PHE A 100 -2.33 -4.50 -3.18
N LYS A 101 -2.97 -5.54 -2.66
CA LYS A 101 -2.29 -6.77 -2.24
C LYS A 101 -1.46 -7.40 -3.36
N GLN A 102 -1.97 -7.43 -4.59
CA GLN A 102 -1.21 -8.00 -5.72
C GLN A 102 0.08 -7.23 -6.00
N PHE A 103 0.02 -5.90 -5.98
CA PHE A 103 1.20 -5.04 -6.15
C PHE A 103 2.15 -5.14 -4.97
N PHE A 104 1.62 -5.19 -3.75
CA PHE A 104 2.40 -5.30 -2.54
C PHE A 104 3.18 -6.63 -2.52
N ASP A 105 2.51 -7.74 -2.85
CA ASP A 105 3.13 -9.06 -2.92
C ASP A 105 4.18 -9.14 -4.03
N ALA A 106 3.91 -8.56 -5.21
CA ALA A 106 4.89 -8.46 -6.30
C ALA A 106 6.12 -7.63 -5.91
N THR A 107 5.90 -6.46 -5.28
CA THR A 107 6.97 -5.59 -4.78
C THR A 107 7.79 -6.28 -3.70
N LYS A 108 7.15 -7.02 -2.80
CA LYS A 108 7.83 -7.79 -1.75
C LYS A 108 8.69 -8.90 -2.33
N ARG A 109 8.21 -9.63 -3.35
CA ARG A 109 9.01 -10.64 -4.08
C ARG A 109 10.19 -10.01 -4.79
N MET A 110 10.00 -8.87 -5.45
CA MET A 110 11.08 -8.13 -6.11
C MET A 110 12.12 -7.62 -5.11
N SER A 111 11.70 -7.15 -3.93
CA SER A 111 12.58 -6.58 -2.90
C SER A 111 13.31 -7.62 -2.06
N GLY A 112 12.78 -8.85 -1.97
CA GLY A 112 13.30 -9.91 -1.11
C GLY A 112 14.43 -10.75 -1.71
N THR A 113 14.91 -10.44 -2.92
CA THR A 113 15.97 -11.23 -3.57
C THR A 113 17.29 -10.48 -3.60
N LEU A 114 18.37 -11.12 -3.14
CA LEU A 114 19.74 -10.57 -3.14
C LEU A 114 20.31 -10.38 -4.57
N TYR A 115 19.72 -11.07 -5.55
CA TYR A 115 20.07 -11.01 -6.96
C TYR A 115 18.79 -10.99 -7.79
N VAL A 116 18.22 -9.81 -8.00
CA VAL A 116 17.08 -9.68 -8.90
C VAL A 116 17.60 -9.72 -10.34
N THR A 117 17.15 -10.69 -11.14
CA THR A 117 17.42 -10.69 -12.58
C THR A 117 16.34 -9.90 -13.31
N ALA A 118 16.68 -9.19 -14.39
CA ALA A 118 15.70 -8.43 -15.19
C ALA A 118 14.50 -9.29 -15.64
N ASN A 119 14.74 -10.59 -15.87
CA ASN A 119 13.70 -11.57 -16.22
C ASN A 119 12.65 -11.75 -15.12
N MET A 120 13.05 -11.74 -13.84
CA MET A 120 12.11 -11.86 -12.71
C MET A 120 11.21 -10.62 -12.60
N HIS A 121 11.77 -9.41 -12.72
CA HIS A 121 10.98 -8.17 -12.74
C HIS A 121 9.97 -8.17 -13.89
N TYR A 122 10.39 -8.63 -15.07
CA TYR A 122 9.52 -8.73 -16.23
C TYR A 122 8.31 -9.65 -15.97
N HIS A 123 8.52 -10.82 -15.38
CA HIS A 123 7.43 -11.74 -15.04
C HIS A 123 6.47 -11.19 -13.98
N GLU A 124 6.98 -10.52 -12.95
CA GLU A 124 6.14 -9.90 -11.91
C GLU A 124 5.28 -8.76 -12.48
N ILE A 125 5.88 -7.89 -13.32
CA ILE A 125 5.16 -6.80 -13.99
C ILE A 125 4.08 -7.35 -14.92
N LEU A 126 4.40 -8.37 -15.72
CA LEU A 126 3.42 -9.02 -16.60
C LEU A 126 2.28 -9.66 -15.81
N GLY A 127 2.56 -10.31 -14.68
CA GLY A 127 1.55 -10.92 -13.83
C GLY A 127 0.56 -9.88 -13.29
N VAL A 128 1.07 -8.76 -12.79
CA VAL A 128 0.24 -7.63 -12.32
C VAL A 128 -0.58 -7.04 -13.48
N LEU A 129 0.03 -6.81 -14.65
CA LEU A 129 -0.67 -6.29 -15.82
C LEU A 129 -1.77 -7.22 -16.31
N ALA A 130 -1.55 -8.53 -16.30
CA ALA A 130 -2.54 -9.52 -16.68
C ALA A 130 -3.77 -9.47 -15.75
N SER A 131 -3.54 -9.46 -14.43
CA SER A 131 -4.63 -9.32 -13.45
C SER A 131 -5.42 -8.01 -13.62
N LEU A 132 -4.75 -6.90 -13.90
CA LEU A 132 -5.43 -5.63 -14.19
C LEU A 132 -6.27 -5.70 -15.47
N LEU A 133 -5.78 -6.35 -16.53
CA LEU A 133 -6.52 -6.48 -17.78
C LEU A 133 -7.76 -7.36 -17.65
N GLU A 134 -7.68 -8.41 -16.83
CA GLU A 134 -8.84 -9.25 -16.47
C GLU A 134 -9.88 -8.42 -15.70
N TRP A 135 -9.46 -7.69 -14.67
CA TRP A 135 -10.34 -6.86 -13.85
C TRP A 135 -10.93 -5.66 -14.60
N LYS A 136 -10.28 -5.21 -15.68
CA LYS A 136 -10.81 -4.15 -16.55
C LYS A 136 -12.10 -4.58 -17.24
N GLN A 137 -12.26 -5.87 -17.48
CA GLN A 137 -13.44 -6.46 -18.12
C GLN A 137 -14.53 -6.82 -17.10
N ASP A 138 -14.27 -6.63 -15.81
CA ASP A 138 -15.23 -6.92 -14.74
C ASP A 138 -16.45 -5.99 -14.81
N MET A 139 -17.60 -6.55 -14.46
CA MET A 139 -18.89 -5.87 -14.42
C MET A 139 -19.07 -5.07 -13.12
N ASP A 140 -18.32 -5.39 -12.06
CA ASP A 140 -18.36 -4.64 -10.80
C ASP A 140 -17.78 -3.22 -11.03
N PRO A 141 -18.59 -2.16 -10.86
CA PRO A 141 -18.13 -0.78 -11.04
C PRO A 141 -16.98 -0.39 -10.12
N ASN A 142 -16.87 -1.00 -8.95
CA ASN A 142 -15.79 -0.75 -8.00
C ASN A 142 -14.49 -1.40 -8.46
N ILE A 143 -14.55 -2.65 -8.93
CA ILE A 143 -13.38 -3.36 -9.50
C ILE A 143 -12.88 -2.59 -10.74
N LYS A 144 -13.80 -2.15 -11.60
CA LYS A 144 -13.45 -1.37 -12.80
C LYS A 144 -12.81 -0.02 -12.44
N LEU A 145 -13.37 0.72 -11.49
CA LEU A 145 -12.82 2.00 -11.04
C LEU A 145 -11.44 1.83 -10.40
N VAL A 146 -11.27 0.81 -9.54
CA VAL A 146 -9.99 0.50 -8.91
C VAL A 146 -8.96 0.07 -9.97
N THR A 147 -9.36 -0.73 -10.95
CA THR A 147 -8.51 -1.11 -12.09
C THR A 147 -8.05 0.10 -12.89
N LEU A 148 -8.93 1.07 -13.18
CA LEU A 148 -8.57 2.30 -13.87
C LEU A 148 -7.60 3.17 -13.05
N LEU A 149 -7.83 3.29 -11.74
CA LEU A 149 -6.92 4.00 -10.83
C LEU A 149 -5.54 3.32 -10.78
N MET A 150 -5.50 1.99 -10.81
CA MET A 150 -4.27 1.22 -10.74
C MET A 150 -3.53 1.20 -12.06
N LEU A 151 -4.22 1.18 -13.21
CA LEU A 151 -3.61 1.44 -14.51
C LEU A 151 -2.99 2.84 -14.54
N GLN A 152 -3.67 3.86 -14.00
CA GLN A 152 -3.11 5.20 -13.90
C GLN A 152 -1.90 5.27 -12.94
N LEU A 153 -1.92 4.51 -11.84
CA LEU A 153 -0.77 4.38 -10.93
C LEU A 153 0.38 3.62 -11.59
N VAL A 154 0.12 2.57 -12.37
CA VAL A 154 1.12 1.84 -13.16
C VAL A 154 1.66 2.70 -14.28
N GLU A 155 0.87 3.51 -14.97
CA GLU A 155 1.38 4.46 -15.97
C GLU A 155 2.27 5.53 -15.31
N ASN A 156 1.90 6.00 -14.12
CA ASN A 156 2.69 6.96 -13.36
C ASN A 156 3.95 6.33 -12.75
N HIS A 157 3.88 5.10 -12.22
CA HIS A 157 5.02 4.36 -11.68
C HIS A 157 5.90 3.76 -12.76
N ASN A 158 5.36 3.33 -13.90
CA ASN A 158 6.13 2.95 -15.09
C ASN A 158 6.86 4.16 -15.63
N LYS A 159 6.46 5.41 -15.40
CA LYS A 159 7.39 6.52 -15.67
C LYS A 159 8.62 6.46 -14.79
N TYR A 160 8.52 6.08 -13.51
CA TYR A 160 9.66 5.95 -12.59
C TYR A 160 10.42 4.62 -12.74
N LEU A 161 9.76 3.51 -13.04
CA LEU A 161 10.36 2.21 -13.35
C LEU A 161 10.91 2.17 -14.78
N LEU A 162 10.32 2.88 -15.74
CA LEU A 162 10.98 3.22 -17.01
C LEU A 162 12.07 4.24 -16.75
N PHE A 163 11.97 5.17 -15.81
CA PHE A 163 13.10 6.06 -15.49
C PHE A 163 14.23 5.29 -14.84
N GLU A 164 13.96 4.33 -13.94
CA GLU A 164 14.96 3.46 -13.35
C GLU A 164 15.44 2.37 -14.31
N ALA A 165 14.59 1.84 -15.20
CA ALA A 165 14.99 0.89 -16.23
C ALA A 165 15.68 1.58 -17.41
N VAL A 166 15.35 2.84 -17.73
CA VAL A 166 16.08 3.69 -18.69
C VAL A 166 17.36 4.21 -18.03
N CYS A 167 17.38 4.51 -16.74
CA CYS A 167 18.63 4.77 -16.00
C CYS A 167 19.48 3.51 -15.92
N CYS A 168 18.91 2.34 -15.67
CA CYS A 168 19.63 1.07 -15.65
C CYS A 168 20.06 0.66 -17.07
N TRP A 169 19.26 0.98 -18.10
CA TRP A 169 19.63 0.76 -19.50
C TRP A 169 20.62 1.78 -20.02
N THR A 170 20.60 3.04 -19.56
CA THR A 170 21.62 4.06 -19.92
C THR A 170 22.90 3.87 -19.12
N ILE A 171 22.84 3.43 -17.87
CA ILE A 171 24.00 3.02 -17.06
C ILE A 171 24.59 1.71 -17.60
N CYS A 172 23.78 0.73 -17.98
CA CYS A 172 24.26 -0.51 -18.61
C CYS A 172 24.71 -0.29 -20.07
N CYS A 173 24.09 0.60 -20.85
CA CYS A 173 24.57 0.97 -22.18
C CYS A 173 25.84 1.83 -22.12
N TRP A 174 26.02 2.68 -21.09
CA TRP A 174 27.31 3.34 -20.82
C TRP A 174 28.38 2.35 -20.34
N ALA A 175 28.01 1.30 -19.60
CA ALA A 175 28.95 0.24 -19.23
C ALA A 175 29.36 -0.63 -20.43
N PHE A 176 28.52 -0.75 -21.47
CA PHE A 176 28.83 -1.51 -22.68
C PHE A 176 29.57 -0.70 -23.76
N THR A 177 29.40 0.63 -23.82
CA THR A 177 30.21 1.50 -24.68
C THR A 177 31.50 2.00 -24.00
N GLY A 178 31.58 1.90 -22.67
CA GLY A 178 32.71 2.33 -21.85
C GLY A 178 33.85 1.31 -21.68
N LEU A 179 33.84 0.18 -22.37
CA LEU A 179 34.94 -0.79 -22.34
C LEU A 179 36.18 -0.34 -23.16
N LEU A 180 36.32 0.95 -23.46
CA LEU A 180 37.46 1.48 -24.20
C LEU A 180 38.05 2.81 -23.70
N LEU A 181 37.73 3.31 -22.51
CA LEU A 181 38.55 4.35 -21.88
C LEU A 181 38.47 4.31 -20.36
N ASN A 182 39.59 3.88 -19.77
CA ASN A 182 39.91 4.05 -18.36
C ASN A 182 39.81 5.54 -17.96
N VAL A 183 39.30 5.77 -16.75
CA VAL A 183 39.90 6.57 -15.65
C VAL A 183 38.81 7.25 -14.82
N ALA A 184 38.89 6.99 -13.51
CA ALA A 184 38.36 7.75 -12.36
C ALA A 184 36.86 7.60 -11.98
N GLY A 185 36.65 7.17 -10.73
CA GLY A 185 35.60 7.74 -9.89
C GLY A 185 34.78 6.76 -9.07
N GLY A 186 35.38 6.17 -8.02
CA GLY A 186 34.72 5.31 -7.03
C GLY A 186 33.69 5.99 -6.12
N LEU A 187 32.64 6.63 -6.66
CA LEU A 187 31.55 7.22 -5.86
C LEU A 187 30.13 6.73 -6.19
N PHE A 188 29.94 5.88 -7.21
CA PHE A 188 28.60 5.42 -7.60
C PHE A 188 28.06 4.24 -6.78
N ALA A 189 28.93 3.54 -6.03
CA ALA A 189 28.57 2.30 -5.33
C ALA A 189 27.74 2.50 -4.04
N ILE A 190 27.52 3.73 -3.57
CA ILE A 190 26.91 3.99 -2.25
C ILE A 190 25.40 4.26 -2.32
N ARG A 191 24.80 4.43 -3.51
CA ARG A 191 23.38 4.81 -3.62
C ARG A 191 22.37 3.69 -3.92
N LEU A 192 22.81 2.45 -4.14
CA LEU A 192 21.91 1.30 -4.30
C LEU A 192 21.59 0.60 -2.96
N SER A 193 22.45 0.71 -1.95
CA SER A 193 22.18 0.17 -0.62
C SER A 193 21.06 0.90 0.12
N GLN A 194 20.80 2.17 -0.21
CA GLN A 194 19.75 2.96 0.43
C GLN A 194 18.34 2.62 -0.07
N ILE A 195 18.17 1.94 -1.20
CA ILE A 195 16.84 1.51 -1.68
C ILE A 195 16.44 0.17 -1.02
N CYS A 196 17.41 -0.72 -0.78
CA CYS A 196 17.14 -2.00 -0.11
C CYS A 196 16.80 -1.85 1.39
N CYS A 197 17.41 -0.89 2.10
CA CYS A 197 17.16 -0.72 3.54
C CYS A 197 15.78 -0.16 3.92
N TRP A 198 14.96 0.30 2.97
CA TRP A 198 13.68 0.96 3.27
C TRP A 198 12.48 0.02 3.32
N VAL A 199 12.60 -1.21 2.83
CA VAL A 199 11.50 -2.20 2.86
C VAL A 199 11.49 -3.00 4.18
N ASP A 200 12.64 -3.17 4.82
CA ASP A 200 12.76 -3.99 6.04
C ASP A 200 12.21 -3.32 7.31
N ALA A 201 12.25 -1.99 7.42
CA ALA A 201 11.84 -1.28 8.63
C ALA A 201 10.31 -1.32 8.88
N ASP A 202 9.50 -1.41 7.83
CA ASP A 202 8.03 -1.51 7.94
C ASP A 202 7.54 -2.96 8.12
N LEU A 203 8.37 -3.95 7.77
CA LEU A 203 8.03 -5.38 7.87
C LEU A 203 8.24 -5.97 9.27
N GLN A 204 9.14 -5.40 10.09
CA GLN A 204 9.42 -5.94 11.42
C GLN A 204 8.36 -5.63 12.49
N ASN A 205 7.35 -4.82 12.18
CA ASN A 205 6.25 -4.48 13.12
C ASN A 205 4.85 -4.87 12.61
N CYS A 206 4.74 -5.69 11.57
CA CYS A 206 3.46 -6.18 11.05
C CYS A 206 3.36 -7.71 11.15
N CYS A 207 2.83 -8.16 12.29
CA CYS A 207 2.45 -9.52 12.76
C CYS A 207 3.30 -10.04 13.91
#